data_AF-A0A5E4CI74-F1
#
_entry.id   AF-A0A5E4CI74-F1
#
_cell.length_a   1.000
_cell.length_b   1.000
_cell.length_c   1.000
_cell.angle_alpha   90.00
_cell.angle_beta   90.00
_cell.angle_gamma   90.00
#
_symmetry.space_group_name_H-M   'P 1'
#
loop_
_entity.id
_entity.type
_entity.pdbx_description
1 polymer ?
#
loop_
_entity_poly.entity_id
_entity_poly.type
_entity_poly.pdbx_seq_one_letter_code
_entity_poly.pdbx_strand_id
1 'polypeptide(L)'
;MNGVNDPPLFIKDIKPGLKNLNVVFIVLEIGRVTKTKDGHEVRSCKVADKTGSITISVWDEIGGLIQPGDIIRLTRGYASMWKGCLTLYTGRGGELQKIGEFCMVYSEVPNFSEPNPDYRGPQNKGAHNEQKTNSMNSNIGTGTFGSVGKFFFF
;
A
#
# COMPACT_ATOMS: atom_id res chain seq x y z
N MET A 1 -19.32 25.83 6.06
CA MET A 1 -18.31 26.23 5.05
C MET A 1 -16.94 26.26 5.71
N ASN A 2 -15.85 26.19 4.92
CA ASN A 2 -14.43 26.34 5.28
C ASN A 2 -13.65 25.02 5.39
N GLY A 3 -13.29 24.44 4.24
CA GLY A 3 -12.21 23.44 4.14
C GLY A 3 -10.97 23.97 3.41
N VAL A 4 -10.96 25.26 3.03
CA VAL A 4 -9.92 25.88 2.19
C VAL A 4 -8.87 26.63 3.03
N ASN A 5 -9.17 26.93 4.30
CA ASN A 5 -8.31 27.74 5.18
C ASN A 5 -7.44 26.93 6.14
N ASP A 6 -7.64 25.61 6.21
CA ASP A 6 -6.79 24.76 7.05
C ASP A 6 -5.45 24.52 6.34
N PRO A 7 -4.32 24.66 7.03
CA PRO A 7 -3.02 24.41 6.43
C PRO A 7 -2.92 22.95 5.95
N PRO A 8 -2.27 22.68 4.79
CA PRO A 8 -2.08 21.32 4.32
C PRO A 8 -1.27 20.48 5.30
N LEU A 9 -1.75 19.26 5.57
CA LEU A 9 -1.05 18.24 6.32
C LEU A 9 0.07 17.64 5.46
N PHE A 10 1.24 17.40 6.06
CA PHE A 10 2.34 16.71 5.39
C PHE A 10 2.11 15.20 5.35
N ILE A 11 2.67 14.56 4.31
CA ILE A 11 2.55 13.11 4.10
C ILE A 11 3.06 12.32 5.30
N LYS A 12 4.17 12.75 5.93
CA LYS A 12 4.72 12.08 7.12
C LYS A 12 3.78 11.98 8.32
N ASP A 13 2.78 12.87 8.40
CA ASP A 13 1.86 12.95 9.53
C ASP A 13 0.57 12.14 9.27
N ILE A 14 0.45 11.53 8.09
CA ILE A 14 -0.70 10.72 7.70
C ILE A 14 -0.62 9.34 8.36
N LYS A 15 -1.69 8.96 9.04
CA LYS A 15 -1.85 7.66 9.70
C LYS A 15 -3.12 6.95 9.21
N PRO A 16 -3.18 5.61 9.29
CA PRO A 16 -4.39 4.87 8.97
C PRO A 16 -5.60 5.37 9.78
N GLY A 17 -6.76 5.53 9.14
CA GLY A 17 -8.01 5.92 9.78
C GLY A 17 -8.24 7.43 9.89
N LEU A 18 -7.24 8.27 9.54
CA LEU A 18 -7.44 9.72 9.49
C LEU A 18 -8.40 10.10 8.36
N LYS A 19 -9.24 11.09 8.62
CA LYS A 19 -10.27 11.63 7.73
C LYS A 19 -10.18 13.15 7.68
N ASN A 20 -10.90 13.76 6.73
CA ASN A 20 -10.89 15.20 6.52
C ASN A 20 -9.47 15.75 6.29
N LEU A 21 -8.65 14.98 5.57
CA LEU A 21 -7.27 15.33 5.26
C LEU A 21 -7.23 16.37 4.14
N ASN A 22 -6.47 17.43 4.36
CA ASN A 22 -6.10 18.40 3.33
C ASN A 22 -4.61 18.22 3.05
N VAL A 23 -4.24 17.80 1.85
CA VAL A 23 -2.85 17.46 1.50
C VAL A 23 -2.53 18.05 0.15
N VAL A 24 -1.34 18.62 0.00
CA VAL A 24 -0.80 19.06 -1.29
C VAL A 24 0.39 18.17 -1.62
N PHE A 25 0.40 17.62 -2.83
CA PHE A 25 1.45 16.71 -3.30
C PHE A 25 1.71 16.88 -4.78
N ILE A 26 2.88 16.44 -5.23
CA ILE A 26 3.22 16.26 -6.63
C ILE A 26 3.05 14.79 -7.03
N VAL A 27 2.54 14.54 -8.23
CA VAL A 27 2.41 13.20 -8.79
C VAL A 27 3.74 12.77 -9.39
N LEU A 28 4.26 11.63 -8.93
CA LEU A 28 5.54 11.09 -9.39
C LEU A 28 5.33 10.02 -10.47
N GLU A 29 4.44 9.08 -10.22
CA GLU A 29 4.22 7.93 -11.09
C GLU A 29 2.73 7.58 -11.15
N ILE A 30 2.27 7.23 -12.34
CA ILE A 30 0.95 6.64 -12.56
C ILE A 30 1.13 5.13 -12.64
N GLY A 31 0.59 4.42 -11.66
CA GLY A 31 0.59 2.98 -11.61
C GLY A 31 -0.54 2.35 -12.42
N ARG A 32 -0.79 1.08 -12.11
CA ARG A 32 -1.75 0.25 -12.84
C ARG A 32 -3.19 0.74 -12.67
N VAL A 33 -3.96 0.65 -13.74
CA VAL A 33 -5.43 0.82 -13.72
C VAL A 33 -6.06 -0.54 -13.44
N THR A 34 -6.96 -0.58 -12.46
CA THR A 34 -7.79 -1.74 -12.15
C THR A 34 -9.25 -1.40 -12.35
N LYS A 35 -10.05 -2.38 -12.79
CA LYS A 35 -11.52 -2.24 -12.84
C LYS A 35 -12.14 -2.96 -11.66
N THR A 36 -13.06 -2.29 -10.97
CA THR A 36 -13.90 -2.94 -9.97
C THR A 36 -14.95 -3.81 -10.65
N LYS A 37 -15.59 -4.70 -9.89
CA LYS A 37 -16.68 -5.54 -10.40
C LYS A 37 -17.86 -4.73 -10.93
N ASP A 38 -18.05 -3.54 -10.37
CA ASP A 38 -19.12 -2.62 -10.72
C ASP A 38 -18.77 -1.73 -11.92
N GLY A 39 -17.59 -1.91 -12.53
CA GLY A 39 -17.15 -1.23 -13.74
C GLY A 39 -16.35 0.05 -13.52
N HIS A 40 -16.14 0.49 -12.27
CA HIS A 40 -15.36 1.67 -11.95
C HIS A 40 -13.86 1.45 -12.19
N GLU A 41 -13.19 2.44 -12.76
CA GLU A 41 -11.75 2.42 -12.95
C GLU A 41 -11.05 3.02 -11.72
N VAL A 42 -10.01 2.36 -11.24
CA VAL A 42 -9.20 2.83 -10.12
C VAL A 42 -7.74 2.84 -10.54
N ARG A 43 -7.10 4.00 -10.39
CA ARG A 43 -5.70 4.22 -10.72
C ARG A 43 -4.90 4.48 -9.45
N SER A 44 -3.92 3.64 -9.19
CA SER A 44 -2.98 3.86 -8.09
C SER A 44 -1.85 4.77 -8.57
N CYS A 45 -1.63 5.90 -7.91
CA CYS A 45 -0.57 6.85 -8.24
C CYS A 45 0.39 6.99 -7.05
N LYS A 46 1.69 7.07 -7.33
CA LYS A 46 2.70 7.47 -6.35
C LYS A 46 2.76 8.99 -6.32
N VAL A 47 2.59 9.57 -5.14
CA VAL A 47 2.62 11.02 -4.93
C VAL A 47 3.57 11.36 -3.80
N ALA A 48 4.10 12.59 -3.78
CA ALA A 48 5.08 12.99 -2.79
C ALA A 48 4.96 14.47 -2.39
N ASP A 49 5.52 14.77 -1.22
CA ASP A 49 5.80 16.11 -0.73
C ASP A 49 7.23 16.14 -0.18
N LYS A 50 7.66 17.26 0.39
CA LYS A 50 9.02 17.40 0.95
C LYS A 50 9.37 16.39 2.06
N THR A 51 8.39 15.68 2.61
CA THR A 51 8.52 14.78 3.77
C THR A 51 8.55 13.29 3.40
N GLY A 52 8.13 12.92 2.19
CA GLY A 52 8.16 11.55 1.71
C GLY A 52 7.10 11.29 0.64
N SER A 53 6.91 10.00 0.32
CA SER A 53 5.94 9.57 -0.70
C SER A 53 4.86 8.66 -0.13
N ILE A 54 3.71 8.64 -0.78
CA ILE A 54 2.56 7.80 -0.45
C ILE A 54 1.80 7.46 -1.73
N THR A 55 1.02 6.39 -1.68
CA THR A 55 0.13 5.96 -2.75
C THR A 55 -1.24 6.58 -2.55
N ILE A 56 -1.81 7.13 -3.61
CA ILE A 56 -3.21 7.55 -3.69
C ILE A 56 -3.96 6.68 -4.70
N SER A 57 -5.19 6.29 -4.37
CA SER A 57 -6.10 5.63 -5.32
C SER A 57 -7.15 6.63 -5.81
N VAL A 58 -7.13 6.89 -7.10
CA VAL A 58 -8.03 7.84 -7.75
C VAL A 58 -9.01 7.09 -8.64
N TRP A 59 -10.28 7.49 -8.58
CA TRP A 59 -11.39 6.79 -9.22
C TRP A 59 -11.83 7.49 -10.50
N ASP A 60 -12.31 6.68 -11.44
CA ASP A 60 -13.01 7.06 -12.66
C ASP A 60 -12.25 8.08 -13.52
N GLU A 61 -12.98 8.99 -14.16
CA GLU A 61 -12.46 9.98 -15.11
C GLU A 61 -11.37 10.87 -14.50
N ILE A 62 -11.50 11.22 -13.21
CA ILE A 62 -10.50 12.02 -12.49
C ILE A 62 -9.15 11.31 -12.48
N GLY A 63 -9.14 9.98 -12.33
CA GLY A 63 -7.92 9.20 -12.44
C GLY A 63 -7.29 9.31 -13.82
N GLY A 64 -8.11 9.35 -14.88
CA GLY A 64 -7.69 9.49 -16.27
C GLY A 64 -6.97 10.81 -16.58
N LEU A 65 -7.37 11.90 -15.93
CA LEU A 65 -6.86 13.25 -16.18
C LEU A 65 -5.50 13.54 -15.53
N ILE A 66 -5.15 12.82 -14.47
CA ILE A 66 -3.90 13.03 -13.73
C ILE A 66 -2.69 12.65 -14.58
N GLN A 67 -1.66 13.48 -14.56
CA GLN A 67 -0.36 13.26 -15.20
C GLN A 67 0.81 13.33 -14.21
N PRO A 68 1.94 12.65 -14.48
CA PRO A 68 3.16 12.85 -13.71
C PRO A 68 3.62 14.32 -13.78
N GLY A 69 4.06 14.87 -12.66
CA GLY A 69 4.44 16.27 -12.52
C GLY A 69 3.32 17.20 -12.07
N ASP A 70 2.05 16.76 -12.07
CA ASP A 70 0.93 17.57 -11.57
C ASP A 70 1.06 17.84 -10.07
N ILE A 71 0.82 19.08 -9.66
CA ILE A 71 0.68 19.47 -8.26
C ILE A 71 -0.81 19.52 -7.94
N ILE A 72 -1.25 18.65 -7.03
CA ILE A 72 -2.65 18.46 -6.71
C ILE A 72 -2.88 18.76 -5.24
N ARG A 73 -3.96 19.50 -4.97
CA ARG A 73 -4.54 19.68 -3.65
C ARG A 73 -5.69 18.70 -3.47
N LEU A 74 -5.53 17.76 -2.55
CA LEU A 74 -6.58 16.92 -2.03
C LEU A 74 -7.26 17.62 -0.86
N THR A 75 -8.59 17.75 -0.91
CA THR A 75 -9.39 18.21 0.23
C THR A 75 -10.34 17.12 0.72
N ARG A 76 -10.58 17.10 2.02
CA ARG A 76 -11.42 16.09 2.70
C ARG A 76 -11.06 14.65 2.33
N GLY A 77 -9.78 14.38 2.13
CA GLY A 77 -9.26 13.04 1.91
C GLY A 77 -9.35 12.15 3.15
N TYR A 78 -9.07 10.87 2.97
CA TYR A 78 -8.87 9.94 4.07
C TYR A 78 -7.75 8.95 3.76
N ALA A 79 -7.17 8.38 4.81
CA ALA A 79 -6.12 7.37 4.70
C ALA A 79 -6.60 6.04 5.26
N SER A 80 -6.36 4.95 4.54
CA SER A 80 -6.73 3.60 4.97
C SER A 80 -5.68 2.59 4.54
N MET A 81 -5.62 1.45 5.25
CA MET A 81 -4.79 0.33 4.83
C MET A 81 -5.47 -0.44 3.71
N TRP A 82 -4.74 -0.69 2.63
CA TRP A 82 -5.16 -1.54 1.52
C TRP A 82 -4.06 -2.54 1.19
N LYS A 83 -4.36 -3.84 1.33
CA LYS A 83 -3.38 -4.93 1.12
C LYS A 83 -2.05 -4.71 1.87
N GLY A 84 -2.12 -4.16 3.08
CA GLY A 84 -0.93 -3.85 3.90
C GLY A 84 -0.22 -2.55 3.56
N CYS A 85 -0.73 -1.76 2.61
CA CYS A 85 -0.15 -0.48 2.19
C CYS A 85 -1.04 0.68 2.67
N LEU A 86 -0.46 1.68 3.34
CA LEU A 86 -1.19 2.91 3.66
C LEU A 86 -1.51 3.66 2.37
N THR A 87 -2.79 3.89 2.10
CA THR A 87 -3.25 4.48 0.84
C THR A 87 -4.17 5.66 1.10
N LEU A 88 -3.99 6.73 0.33
CA LEU A 88 -4.86 7.89 0.32
C LEU A 88 -6.03 7.73 -0.64
N TYR A 89 -7.15 8.32 -0.27
CA TYR A 89 -8.40 8.30 -1.01
C TYR A 89 -9.10 9.66 -0.91
N THR A 90 -9.92 9.97 -1.91
CA THR A 90 -10.83 11.11 -1.86
C THR A 90 -12.05 10.77 -1.00
N GLY A 91 -12.31 11.56 0.04
CA GLY A 91 -13.47 11.34 0.93
C GLY A 91 -14.78 11.91 0.37
N ARG A 92 -15.87 11.68 1.10
CA ARG A 92 -17.20 12.19 0.72
C ARG A 92 -17.21 13.72 0.69
N GLY A 93 -17.54 14.29 -0.47
CA GLY A 93 -17.52 15.74 -0.69
C GLY A 93 -16.10 16.33 -0.68
N GLY A 94 -15.08 15.49 -0.81
CA GLY A 94 -13.71 15.90 -1.11
C GLY A 94 -13.48 16.00 -2.61
N GLU A 95 -12.38 16.65 -2.97
CA GLU A 95 -12.00 16.87 -4.36
C GLU A 95 -10.48 16.82 -4.54
N LEU A 96 -10.06 16.55 -5.77
CA LEU A 96 -8.69 16.68 -6.22
C LEU A 96 -8.64 17.88 -7.17
N GLN A 97 -7.86 18.89 -6.81
CA GLN A 97 -7.71 20.10 -7.62
C GLN A 97 -6.26 20.23 -8.07
N LYS A 98 -6.03 20.22 -9.39
CA LYS A 98 -4.73 20.62 -9.94
C LYS A 98 -4.50 22.10 -9.67
N ILE A 99 -3.41 22.43 -8.99
CA ILE A 99 -3.03 23.80 -8.61
C ILE A 99 -1.71 24.25 -9.24
N GLY A 100 -1.00 23.35 -9.92
CA GLY A 100 0.27 23.65 -10.60
C GLY A 100 0.91 22.41 -11.20
N GLU A 101 2.16 22.54 -11.62
CA GLU A 101 2.97 21.46 -12.19
C GLU A 101 4.49 21.72 -12.00
N PHE A 102 5.28 20.65 -11.95
CA PHE A 102 6.76 20.59 -11.93
C PHE A 102 7.53 21.25 -10.77
N CYS A 103 7.11 22.41 -10.25
CA CYS A 103 7.94 23.25 -9.38
C CYS A 103 7.81 22.95 -7.87
N MET A 104 7.26 21.81 -7.47
CA MET A 104 7.12 21.45 -6.06
C MET A 104 8.35 20.67 -5.56
N VAL A 105 8.92 21.11 -4.44
CA VAL A 105 9.98 20.35 -3.75
C VAL A 105 9.39 19.09 -3.12
N TYR A 106 9.97 17.92 -3.41
CA TYR A 106 9.52 16.63 -2.89
C TYR A 106 10.68 15.72 -2.45
N SER A 107 10.36 14.73 -1.63
CA SER A 107 11.21 13.60 -1.28
C SER A 107 10.48 12.31 -1.59
N GLU A 108 11.14 11.36 -2.25
CA GLU A 108 10.54 10.03 -2.47
C GLU A 108 10.59 9.13 -1.24
N VAL A 109 11.51 9.42 -0.32
CA VAL A 109 11.82 8.58 0.84
C VAL A 109 11.53 9.36 2.14
N PRO A 110 10.93 8.72 3.16
CA PRO A 110 10.40 7.35 3.16
C PRO A 110 9.12 7.22 2.31
N ASN A 111 8.87 6.00 1.82
CA ASN A 111 7.62 5.66 1.18
C ASN A 111 6.65 5.10 2.24
N PHE A 112 5.67 5.90 2.63
CA PHE A 112 4.70 5.56 3.67
C PHE A 112 3.71 4.47 3.25
N SER A 113 3.66 4.11 1.96
CA SER A 113 2.86 3.01 1.45
C SER A 113 3.61 1.69 1.35
N GLU A 114 4.87 1.61 1.76
CA GLU A 114 5.58 0.33 1.76
C GLU A 114 4.80 -0.72 2.55
N PRO A 115 4.64 -1.94 2.01
CA PRO A 115 3.90 -3.00 2.69
C PRO A 115 4.57 -3.29 4.03
N ASN A 116 3.91 -2.93 5.13
CA ASN A 116 4.43 -3.25 6.45
C ASN A 116 4.07 -4.72 6.79
N PRO A 117 5.06 -5.59 7.07
CA PRO A 117 4.83 -6.98 7.47
C PRO A 117 3.86 -7.13 8.66
N ASP A 118 3.86 -6.17 9.58
CA ASP A 118 3.09 -6.19 10.82
C ASP A 118 1.58 -5.95 10.59
N TYR A 119 1.19 -5.40 9.44
CA TYR A 119 -0.21 -5.11 9.08
C TYR A 119 -0.85 -6.21 8.24
N ARG A 120 -0.19 -7.37 8.07
CA ARG A 120 -0.87 -8.60 7.64
C ARG A 120 -1.81 -9.00 8.78
N GLY A 121 -3.07 -8.58 8.69
CA GLY A 121 -4.13 -9.05 9.59
C GLY A 121 -4.14 -10.59 9.68
N PRO A 122 -4.75 -11.17 10.72
CA PRO A 122 -4.72 -12.62 10.94
C PRO A 122 -5.12 -13.35 9.67
N GLN A 123 -4.16 -14.08 9.10
CA GLN A 123 -4.37 -14.95 7.98
C GLN A 123 -5.33 -16.03 8.46
N ASN A 124 -6.60 -15.94 8.05
CA ASN A 124 -7.58 -17.00 8.24
C ASN A 124 -6.95 -18.28 7.70
N LYS A 125 -6.50 -19.17 8.60
CA LYS A 125 -6.06 -20.53 8.27
C LYS A 125 -7.29 -21.31 7.84
N GLY A 126 -7.67 -21.16 6.57
CA GLY A 126 -8.66 -22.00 5.91
C GLY A 126 -8.05 -23.36 5.58
N ALA A 127 -8.37 -24.34 6.43
CA ALA A 127 -8.55 -25.77 6.16
C ALA A 127 -7.67 -26.42 5.07
N HIS A 128 -6.58 -27.07 5.48
CA HIS A 128 -6.05 -28.22 4.75
C HIS A 128 -6.87 -29.45 5.17
N ASN A 129 -7.82 -29.86 4.34
CA ASN A 129 -8.55 -31.12 4.52
C ASN A 129 -7.65 -32.25 4.00
N GLU A 130 -6.96 -32.93 4.91
CA GLU A 130 -6.06 -34.03 4.62
C GLU A 130 -6.87 -35.30 4.36
N GLN A 131 -7.17 -35.56 3.08
CA GLN A 131 -7.87 -36.76 2.66
C GLN A 131 -6.89 -37.94 2.62
N LYS A 132 -6.83 -38.66 3.74
CA LYS A 132 -6.20 -39.98 3.88
C LYS A 132 -6.73 -40.94 2.81
N THR A 133 -5.84 -41.56 2.05
CA THR A 133 -6.02 -42.94 1.55
C THR A 133 -4.70 -43.70 1.63
N ASN A 134 -4.81 -44.92 2.16
CA ASN A 134 -3.75 -45.88 2.49
C ASN A 134 -2.97 -46.36 1.26
N SER A 135 -1.70 -46.74 1.45
CA SER A 135 -1.27 -48.15 1.33
C SER A 135 0.17 -48.37 1.81
N MET A 136 0.34 -49.45 2.58
CA MET A 136 1.59 -50.00 3.09
C MET A 136 2.46 -50.56 1.96
N ASN A 137 3.80 -50.53 2.11
CA ASN A 137 4.61 -51.74 1.99
C ASN A 137 6.01 -51.56 2.62
N SER A 138 6.44 -52.61 3.30
CA SER A 138 7.70 -52.84 4.01
C SER A 138 8.91 -53.06 3.09
N ASN A 139 10.13 -52.73 3.55
CA ASN A 139 11.19 -53.74 3.69
C ASN A 139 12.46 -53.26 4.43
N ILE A 140 13.03 -54.26 5.09
CA ILE A 140 14.23 -54.35 5.93
C ILE A 140 15.54 -54.06 5.17
N GLY A 141 16.54 -53.52 5.87
CA GLY A 141 17.95 -53.50 5.43
C GLY A 141 18.91 -53.10 6.55
N THR A 142 19.71 -54.06 7.00
CA THR A 142 20.70 -54.04 8.10
C THR A 142 22.11 -53.58 7.67
N GLY A 143 22.88 -53.03 8.63
CA GLY A 143 24.37 -52.92 8.62
C GLY A 143 24.91 -51.49 8.45
N THR A 144 26.01 -50.99 9.03
CA THR A 144 27.01 -51.41 10.05
C THR A 144 28.05 -50.26 10.16
N PHE A 145 28.58 -50.00 11.37
CA PHE A 145 29.84 -49.28 11.74
C PHE A 145 30.12 -47.80 11.35
N GLY A 146 30.05 -46.92 12.37
CA GLY A 146 31.21 -46.27 13.02
C GLY A 146 31.96 -45.11 12.33
N SER A 147 31.88 -43.90 12.90
CA SER A 147 33.05 -43.12 13.36
C SER A 147 32.65 -41.83 14.08
N VAL A 148 33.48 -41.48 15.08
CA VAL A 148 33.36 -40.39 16.06
C VAL A 148 33.79 -39.07 15.43
N GLY A 149 33.10 -37.96 15.75
CA GLY A 149 33.51 -36.63 15.32
C GLY A 149 32.77 -35.51 16.04
N LYS A 150 33.44 -34.90 17.01
CA LYS A 150 33.03 -33.88 17.97
C LYS A 150 33.30 -32.48 17.38
N PHE A 151 32.36 -31.53 17.38
CA PHE A 151 32.69 -30.09 17.35
C PHE A 151 31.61 -29.25 18.03
N PHE A 152 32.03 -28.59 19.13
CA PHE A 152 31.38 -27.44 19.75
C PHE A 152 31.78 -26.18 18.99
N PHE A 153 30.89 -25.20 18.90
CA PHE A 153 31.27 -23.79 18.87
C PHE A 153 30.45 -23.04 19.92
N PHE A 154 31.11 -22.08 20.56
CA PHE A 154 30.67 -21.24 21.67
C PHE A 154 29.51 -20.32 21.28
#